data_AF-A0A2A2D6E8-F1
#
_entry.id   AF-A0A2A2D6E8-F1
#
_cell.length_a   1.000
_cell.length_b   1.000
_cell.length_c   1.000
_cell.angle_alpha   90.00
_cell.angle_beta   90.00
_cell.angle_gamma   90.00
#
_symmetry.space_group_name_H-M   'P 1'
#
loop_
_entity.id
_entity.type
_entity.pdbx_description
1 polymer ?
#
loop_
_entity_poly.entity_id
_entity_poly.type
_entity_poly.pdbx_seq_one_letter_code
_entity_poly.pdbx_strand_id
1 'polypeptide(L)'
;MNPRPLSRAERSAERRQNWLKEEAKKARESRGEAGQMEFWLRLARSRMAKDVKENRQDVYSGFALICRLFITALDQRVEGNGRIWSDLLQYAEQVVAKHPPRH
;
A
#
# COMPACT_ATOMS: atom_id res chain seq x y z
N MET A 1 -33.69 8.65 -5.26
CA MET A 1 -33.21 8.01 -4.02
C MET A 1 -32.22 8.96 -3.37
N ASN A 2 -32.54 9.58 -2.23
CA ASN A 2 -31.58 10.41 -1.50
C ASN A 2 -30.54 9.50 -0.84
N PRO A 3 -29.22 9.70 -1.06
CA PRO A 3 -28.21 8.87 -0.43
C PRO A 3 -28.28 9.01 1.09
N ARG A 4 -28.28 7.87 1.80
CA ARG A 4 -28.28 7.84 3.27
C ARG A 4 -27.05 8.59 3.78
N PRO A 5 -27.19 9.49 4.77
CA PRO A 5 -26.03 10.15 5.36
C PRO A 5 -25.08 9.11 5.96
N LEU A 6 -23.78 9.29 5.70
CA LEU A 6 -22.73 8.41 6.20
C LEU A 6 -22.76 8.36 7.74
N SER A 7 -22.63 7.15 8.28
CA SER A 7 -22.38 6.93 9.71
C SER A 7 -21.07 7.58 10.14
N ARG A 8 -20.91 7.73 11.46
CA ARG A 8 -19.68 8.29 12.04
C ARG A 8 -18.43 7.46 11.67
N ALA A 9 -18.58 6.13 11.60
CA ALA A 9 -17.52 5.21 11.20
C ALA A 9 -17.14 5.39 9.73
N GLU A 10 -18.13 5.46 8.84
CA GLU A 10 -17.94 5.69 7.40
C GLU A 10 -17.24 7.04 7.14
N ARG A 11 -17.67 8.12 7.79
CA ARG A 11 -17.01 9.45 7.70
C ARG A 11 -15.59 9.45 8.25
N SER A 12 -15.30 8.62 9.25
CA SER A 12 -13.95 8.52 9.82
C SER A 12 -13.01 7.71 8.92
N ALA A 13 -13.52 6.67 8.26
CA ALA A 13 -12.79 5.91 7.28
C ALA A 13 -12.49 6.76 6.02
N GLU A 14 -13.48 7.50 5.52
CA GLU A 14 -13.33 8.39 4.37
C GLU A 14 -12.30 9.50 4.62
N ARG A 15 -12.40 10.20 5.76
CA ARG A 15 -11.42 11.24 6.12
C ARG A 15 -9.99 10.70 6.19
N ARG A 16 -9.80 9.49 6.73
CA ARG A 16 -8.49 8.84 6.78
C ARG A 16 -7.99 8.43 5.40
N GLN A 17 -8.87 7.91 4.55
CA GLN A 17 -8.52 7.57 3.19
C GLN A 17 -8.09 8.81 2.39
N ASN A 18 -8.80 9.93 2.56
CA ASN A 18 -8.43 11.19 1.93
C ASN A 18 -7.09 11.71 2.46
N TRP A 19 -6.88 11.68 3.78
CA TRP A 19 -5.60 12.04 4.38
C TRP A 19 -4.43 11.22 3.82
N LEU A 20 -4.59 9.90 3.70
CA LEU A 20 -3.56 9.03 3.12
C LEU A 20 -3.21 9.40 1.67
N LYS A 21 -4.23 9.70 0.84
CA LYS A 21 -4.03 10.12 -0.53
C LYS A 21 -3.29 11.46 -0.61
N GLU A 22 -3.70 12.43 0.20
CA GLU A 22 -3.08 13.77 0.21
C GLU A 22 -1.63 13.72 0.72
N GLU A 23 -1.33 12.95 1.77
CA GLU A 23 0.04 12.84 2.27
C GLU A 23 0.96 12.10 1.29
N ALA A 24 0.47 11.04 0.64
CA ALA A 24 1.19 10.36 -0.42
C ALA A 24 1.45 11.31 -1.61
N LYS A 25 0.45 12.13 -1.98
CA LYS A 25 0.55 13.15 -3.04
C LYS A 25 1.57 14.23 -2.69
N LYS A 26 1.50 14.83 -1.50
CA LYS A 26 2.48 15.83 -1.03
C LYS A 26 3.90 15.27 -1.01
N ALA A 27 4.06 14.03 -0.55
CA ALA A 27 5.37 13.37 -0.55
C ALA A 27 5.91 13.19 -1.96
N ARG A 28 5.04 12.86 -2.93
CA ARG A 28 5.38 12.79 -4.35
C ARG A 28 5.75 14.15 -4.94
N GLU A 29 4.98 15.18 -4.64
CA GLU A 29 5.23 16.55 -5.12
C GLU A 29 6.56 17.10 -4.58
N SER A 30 6.93 16.74 -3.36
CA SER A 30 8.18 17.22 -2.73
C SER A 30 9.43 16.43 -3.14
N ARG A 31 9.33 15.11 -3.33
CA ARG A 31 10.51 14.23 -3.50
C ARG A 31 10.37 13.23 -4.66
N GLY A 32 9.42 13.43 -5.55
CA GLY A 32 9.11 12.52 -6.67
C GLY A 32 8.57 11.16 -6.20
N GLU A 33 8.61 10.17 -7.09
CA GLU A 33 8.12 8.80 -6.81
C GLU A 33 8.79 8.18 -5.57
N ALA A 34 10.06 8.49 -5.33
CA ALA A 34 10.79 8.05 -4.14
C ALA A 34 10.13 8.56 -2.85
N GLY A 35 9.67 9.81 -2.83
CA GLY A 35 8.92 10.38 -1.70
C GLY A 35 7.62 9.64 -1.41
N GLN A 36 6.88 9.27 -2.46
CA GLN A 36 5.65 8.51 -2.33
C GLN A 36 5.91 7.09 -1.80
N MET A 37 6.93 6.42 -2.34
CA MET A 37 7.37 5.10 -1.88
C MET A 37 7.75 5.12 -0.39
N GLU A 38 8.57 6.09 0.03
CA GLU A 38 8.99 6.23 1.43
C GLU A 38 7.84 6.49 2.39
N PHE A 39 6.83 7.26 1.95
CA PHE A 39 5.62 7.46 2.74
C PHE A 39 4.92 6.13 3.02
N TRP A 40 4.67 5.34 1.98
CA TRP A 40 4.00 4.04 2.13
C TRP A 40 4.82 3.05 2.94
N LEU A 41 6.15 3.02 2.75
CA LEU A 41 7.04 2.14 3.51
C LEU A 41 7.02 2.47 5.02
N ARG A 42 7.06 3.76 5.38
CA ARG A 42 6.97 4.20 6.78
C ARG A 42 5.63 3.83 7.40
N LEU A 43 4.54 4.01 6.65
CA LEU A 43 3.21 3.63 7.11
C LEU A 43 3.08 2.11 7.31
N ALA A 44 3.56 1.30 6.36
CA ALA A 44 3.57 -0.15 6.47
C ALA A 44 4.36 -0.60 7.71
N ARG A 45 5.57 -0.07 7.93
CA ARG A 45 6.37 -0.37 9.12
C ARG A 45 5.65 -0.04 10.42
N SER A 46 4.97 1.11 10.49
CA SER A 46 4.20 1.52 11.66
C SER A 46 3.05 0.55 11.96
N ARG A 47 2.31 0.13 10.92
CA ARG A 47 1.20 -0.82 11.04
C ARG A 47 1.67 -2.21 11.43
N MET A 48 2.75 -2.70 10.83
CA MET A 48 3.38 -3.97 11.20
C MET A 48 3.78 -3.98 12.68
N ALA A 49 4.37 -2.89 13.18
CA ALA A 49 4.74 -2.79 14.59
C ALA A 49 3.51 -2.84 15.52
N LYS A 50 2.36 -2.33 15.08
CA LYS A 50 1.10 -2.46 15.81
C LYS A 50 0.57 -3.90 15.79
N ASP A 51 0.62 -4.56 14.64
CA ASP A 51 0.19 -5.95 14.47
C ASP A 51 0.98 -6.90 15.37
N VAL A 52 2.28 -6.69 15.49
CA VAL A 52 3.15 -7.46 16.39
C VAL A 52 2.75 -7.27 17.85
N LYS A 53 2.38 -6.04 18.27
CA LYS A 53 1.86 -5.78 19.62
C LYS A 53 0.52 -6.48 19.87
N GLU A 54 -0.24 -6.74 18.82
CA GLU A 54 -1.51 -7.47 18.86
C GLU A 54 -1.32 -8.98 18.57
N ASN A 55 -0.08 -9.49 18.70
CA ASN A 55 0.31 -10.89 18.54
C ASN A 55 0.12 -11.48 17.14
N ARG A 56 0.11 -10.64 16.08
CA ARG A 56 0.12 -11.05 14.67
C ARG A 56 1.55 -10.98 14.13
N GLN A 57 2.34 -12.02 14.40
CA GLN A 57 3.78 -12.05 14.08
C GLN A 57 4.10 -12.45 12.63
N ASP A 58 3.14 -13.06 11.93
CA ASP A 58 3.25 -13.49 10.53
C ASP A 58 3.46 -12.31 9.56
N VAL A 59 3.16 -11.09 10.00
CA VAL A 59 3.31 -9.86 9.22
C VAL A 59 4.76 -9.62 8.74
N TYR A 60 5.78 -10.00 9.52
CA TYR A 60 7.18 -9.84 9.11
C TYR A 60 7.57 -10.83 8.01
N SER A 61 7.17 -12.09 8.14
CA SER A 61 7.38 -13.10 7.09
C SER A 61 6.63 -12.74 5.81
N GLY A 62 5.40 -12.24 5.92
CA GLY A 62 4.62 -11.78 4.77
C GLY A 62 5.29 -10.61 4.06
N PHE A 63 5.74 -9.59 4.80
CA PHE A 63 6.45 -8.45 4.21
C PHE A 63 7.76 -8.87 3.55
N ALA A 64 8.54 -9.76 4.18
CA ALA A 64 9.78 -10.28 3.60
C ALA A 64 9.56 -11.03 2.28
N LEU A 65 8.47 -11.80 2.17
CA LEU A 65 8.09 -12.48 0.93
C LEU A 65 7.74 -11.48 -0.18
N ILE A 66 7.00 -10.41 0.14
CA ILE A 66 6.66 -9.35 -0.82
C ILE A 66 7.93 -8.65 -1.32
N CYS A 67 8.89 -8.34 -0.45
CA CYS A 67 10.17 -7.77 -0.85
C CYS A 67 10.94 -8.70 -1.80
N ARG A 68 10.99 -10.00 -1.50
CA ARG A 68 11.62 -10.99 -2.37
C ARG A 68 10.94 -11.07 -3.74
N LEU A 69 9.60 -11.12 -3.76
CA LEU A 69 8.82 -11.14 -5.00
C LEU A 69 9.11 -9.91 -5.87
N PHE A 70 9.20 -8.72 -5.26
CA PHE A 70 9.52 -7.49 -5.98
C PHE A 70 10.93 -7.54 -6.58
N ILE A 71 11.93 -8.02 -5.83
CA ILE A 71 13.30 -8.20 -6.33
C ILE A 71 13.33 -9.19 -7.50
N THR A 72 12.67 -10.35 -7.37
CA THR A 72 12.56 -11.33 -8.46
C THR A 72 11.93 -10.73 -9.71
N ALA A 73 10.89 -9.91 -9.57
CA ALA A 73 10.26 -9.23 -10.70
C ALA A 73 11.20 -8.21 -11.37
N LEU A 74 12.04 -7.52 -10.60
CA LEU A 74 13.07 -6.62 -11.14
C LEU A 74 14.15 -7.39 -11.90
N ASP A 75 14.67 -8.48 -11.33
CA ASP A 75 15.71 -9.29 -11.95
C ASP A 75 15.22 -9.86 -13.30
N GLN A 76 14.02 -10.43 -13.32
CA GLN A 76 13.40 -10.96 -14.54
C GLN A 76 13.18 -9.88 -15.60
N ARG A 77 12.82 -8.65 -15.17
CA ARG A 77 12.69 -7.52 -16.09
C ARG A 77 14.02 -7.13 -16.74
N VAL A 78 15.12 -7.14 -15.97
CA VAL A 78 16.48 -6.86 -16.49
C VAL A 78 16.92 -7.95 -17.46
N GLU A 79 16.54 -9.21 -17.22
CA GLU A 79 16.79 -10.36 -18.11
C GLU A 79 15.90 -10.37 -19.37
N GLY A 80 15.03 -9.37 -19.56
CA GLY A 80 14.14 -9.25 -20.72
C GLY A 80 12.80 -9.98 -20.57
N ASN A 81 12.57 -10.67 -19.46
CA ASN A 81 11.29 -11.30 -19.11
C ASN A 81 10.42 -10.34 -18.26
N GLY A 82 9.82 -9.35 -18.91
CA GLY A 82 8.99 -8.33 -18.25
C GLY A 82 7.61 -8.81 -17.76
N ARG A 83 7.22 -10.06 -18.01
CA ARG A 83 5.86 -10.53 -17.71
C ARG A 83 5.55 -10.51 -16.21
N ILE A 84 6.45 -11.03 -15.39
CA ILE A 84 6.27 -11.10 -13.94
C ILE A 84 6.11 -9.69 -13.35
N TRP A 85 6.87 -8.72 -13.87
CA TRP A 85 6.75 -7.32 -13.48
C TRP A 85 5.36 -6.75 -13.78
N SER A 86 4.86 -6.95 -15.01
CA SER A 86 3.54 -6.48 -15.43
C SER A 86 2.41 -7.12 -14.63
N ASP A 87 2.46 -8.45 -14.45
CA ASP A 87 1.44 -9.21 -13.72
C ASP A 87 1.40 -8.76 -12.24
N LEU A 88 2.56 -8.55 -11.62
CA LEU A 88 2.68 -8.06 -10.24
C LEU A 88 2.05 -6.67 -10.08
N LEU A 89 2.37 -5.73 -10.96
CA LEU A 89 1.83 -4.37 -10.90
C LEU A 89 0.32 -4.36 -11.14
N GLN A 90 -0.16 -5.11 -12.13
CA GLN A 90 -1.60 -5.22 -12.42
C GLN A 90 -2.36 -5.78 -11.21
N TYR A 91 -1.85 -6.84 -10.59
CA TYR A 91 -2.46 -7.42 -9.40
C TYR A 91 -2.48 -6.43 -8.24
N ALA A 92 -1.35 -5.74 -7.98
CA ALA A 92 -1.26 -4.74 -6.92
C ALA A 92 -2.25 -3.59 -7.13
N GLU A 93 -2.37 -3.07 -8.35
CA GLU A 93 -3.32 -2.01 -8.69
C GLU A 93 -4.77 -2.45 -8.44
N GLN A 94 -5.15 -3.63 -8.91
CA GLN A 94 -6.48 -4.19 -8.72
C GLN A 94 -6.83 -4.36 -7.24
N VAL A 95 -5.92 -4.93 -6.45
CA VAL A 95 -6.13 -5.15 -5.02
C VAL A 95 -6.26 -3.83 -4.27
N VAL A 96 -5.39 -2.86 -4.53
CA VAL A 96 -5.43 -1.54 -3.88
C VAL A 96 -6.67 -0.74 -4.29
N ALA A 97 -7.09 -0.83 -5.55
CA ALA A 97 -8.32 -0.18 -6.02
C ALA A 97 -9.57 -0.75 -5.33
N LYS A 98 -9.64 -2.08 -5.19
CA LYS A 98 -10.78 -2.76 -4.57
C LYS A 98 -10.77 -2.65 -3.04
N HIS A 99 -9.59 -2.70 -2.42
CA HIS A 99 -9.39 -2.73 -0.98
C HIS A 99 -8.35 -1.67 -0.57
N PRO A 100 -8.69 -0.37 -0.68
CA PRO A 100 -7.74 0.68 -0.35
C PRO A 100 -7.32 0.60 1.12
N PRO A 101 -6.07 0.98 1.46
CA PRO A 101 -5.59 0.95 2.83
C PRO A 101 -6.52 1.72 3.77
N ARG A 102 -7.20 0.98 4.65
CA ARG A 102 -8.03 1.48 5.75
C ARG A 102 -7.35 1.00 7.03
N HIS A 103 -7.42 1.80 8.10
CA HIS A 103 -6.80 1.57 9.42
C HIS A 103 -5.41 2.18 9.61
#